data_AF-A0A536GM18-F1
#
_entry.id   AF-A0A536GM18-F1
#
_cell.length_a   1.000
_cell.length_b   1.000
_cell.length_c   1.000
_cell.angle_alpha   90.00
_cell.angle_beta   90.00
_cell.angle_gamma   90.00
#
_symmetry.space_group_name_H-M   'P 1'
#
loop_
_entity.id
_entity.type
_entity.pdbx_description
1 polymer ?
#
loop_
_entity_poly.entity_id
_entity_poly.type
_entity_poly.pdbx_seq_one_letter_code
_entity_poly.pdbx_strand_id
1 'polypeptide(L)'
;MPTLVAALMFLAVAVGPASAASSGEWHRNNYGTGHERLICREGTTSWSCVYDNVSEPGLPAGDTVAHFTGRNVTDSWSCPTWFDATVCDNVVAVYRGVSTYTASGNHPVTFLQEYIVTDVGGQEILQQYFVDLFYCPWFRTWEEALAADYNCTFAP
;
A
#
# COMPACT_ATOMS: atom_id res chain seq x y z
N MET A 1 40.19 -25.54 38.23
CA MET A 1 39.24 -26.02 37.20
C MET A 1 38.07 -25.05 37.19
N PRO A 2 37.87 -24.25 36.12
CA PRO A 2 36.98 -23.11 36.18
C PRO A 2 35.53 -23.50 35.93
N THR A 3 34.65 -22.86 36.70
CA THR A 3 33.19 -22.92 36.66
C THR A 3 32.68 -22.34 35.34
N LEU A 4 31.96 -23.14 34.54
CA LEU A 4 31.26 -22.66 33.34
C LEU A 4 29.94 -22.01 33.75
N VAL A 5 29.82 -20.69 33.58
CA VAL A 5 28.55 -19.96 33.67
C VAL A 5 28.00 -19.87 32.25
N ALA A 6 26.95 -20.64 31.96
CA ALA A 6 26.22 -20.54 30.69
C ALA A 6 25.26 -19.35 30.77
N ALA A 7 25.58 -18.27 30.06
CA ALA A 7 24.66 -17.15 29.86
C ALA A 7 23.62 -17.55 28.80
N LEU A 8 22.37 -17.76 29.23
CA LEU A 8 21.22 -17.82 28.32
C LEU A 8 20.99 -16.41 27.75
N MET A 9 21.40 -16.18 26.50
CA MET A 9 20.88 -15.06 25.72
C MET A 9 19.47 -15.43 25.25
N PHE A 10 18.46 -14.82 25.87
CA PHE A 10 17.12 -14.78 25.30
C PHE A 10 17.16 -13.88 24.07
N LEU A 11 17.10 -14.46 22.87
CA LEU A 11 16.67 -13.71 21.68
C LEU A 11 15.19 -13.38 21.86
N ALA A 12 14.90 -12.15 22.26
CA ALA A 12 13.56 -11.58 22.07
C ALA A 12 13.38 -11.35 20.57
N VAL A 13 12.70 -12.27 19.88
CA VAL A 13 12.20 -12.02 18.53
C VAL A 13 11.07 -11.00 18.69
N ALA A 14 11.38 -9.72 18.47
CA ALA A 14 10.38 -8.68 18.38
C ALA A 14 9.58 -8.90 17.08
N VAL A 15 8.41 -9.53 17.19
CA VAL A 15 7.43 -9.57 16.11
C VAL A 15 6.73 -8.20 16.10
N GLY A 16 7.33 -7.25 15.37
CA GLY A 16 6.78 -5.90 15.10
C GLY A 16 5.72 -5.89 13.98
N PRO A 17 5.09 -4.73 13.67
CA PRO A 17 3.66 -4.56 13.40
C PRO A 17 3.20 -4.85 11.96
N ALA A 18 3.65 -5.95 11.34
CA ALA A 18 3.26 -6.26 9.96
C ALA A 18 1.72 -6.37 9.74
N SER A 19 0.96 -6.76 10.78
CA SER A 19 -0.49 -6.95 10.70
C SER A 19 -1.32 -5.65 10.83
N ALA A 20 -0.75 -4.57 11.40
CA ALA A 20 -1.44 -3.28 11.44
C ALA A 20 -1.24 -2.49 10.13
N ALA A 21 -0.04 -2.61 9.55
CA ALA A 21 0.33 -1.99 8.28
C ALA A 21 -0.57 -2.44 7.10
N SER A 22 -1.14 -3.64 7.20
CA SER A 22 -1.94 -4.23 6.14
C SER A 22 -3.38 -3.71 6.10
N SER A 23 -3.99 -3.33 7.22
CA SER A 23 -5.44 -3.10 7.27
C SER A 23 -5.78 -1.63 7.49
N GLY A 24 -6.99 -1.23 7.14
CA GLY A 24 -7.49 0.13 7.35
C GLY A 24 -7.75 0.90 6.06
N GLU A 25 -7.90 2.21 6.22
CA GLU A 25 -8.22 3.13 5.13
C GLU A 25 -6.94 3.82 4.62
N TRP A 26 -6.94 4.10 3.33
CA TRP A 26 -5.91 4.85 2.63
C TRP A 26 -6.56 5.88 1.72
N HIS A 27 -5.90 7.02 1.57
CA HIS A 27 -6.41 8.18 0.86
C HIS A 27 -5.38 8.67 -0.14
N ARG A 28 -5.86 9.11 -1.30
CA ARG A 28 -5.01 9.74 -2.32
C ARG A 28 -5.72 10.95 -2.91
N ASN A 29 -4.97 12.04 -3.03
CA ASN A 29 -5.39 13.21 -3.78
C ASN A 29 -5.08 12.97 -5.26
N ASN A 30 -6.12 12.84 -6.08
CA ASN A 30 -5.95 12.63 -7.51
C ASN A 30 -5.66 13.95 -8.24
N TYR A 31 -4.52 14.57 -7.95
CA TYR A 31 -4.09 15.83 -8.58
C TYR A 31 -5.11 16.98 -8.45
N GLY A 32 -5.80 17.06 -7.31
CA GLY A 32 -6.85 18.06 -7.06
C GLY A 32 -8.15 17.80 -7.83
N THR A 33 -8.30 16.64 -8.46
CA THR A 33 -9.50 16.28 -9.24
C THR A 33 -10.42 15.28 -8.53
N GLY A 34 -9.98 14.72 -7.40
CA GLY A 34 -10.79 13.80 -6.61
C GLY A 34 -10.09 13.34 -5.33
N HIS A 35 -10.91 12.96 -4.35
CA HIS A 35 -10.48 12.23 -3.15
C HIS A 35 -10.75 10.76 -3.39
N GLU A 36 -9.68 9.99 -3.61
CA GLU A 36 -9.77 8.55 -3.77
C GLU A 36 -9.53 7.86 -2.42
N ARG A 37 -10.30 6.80 -2.15
CA ARG A 37 -10.16 6.03 -0.91
C ARG A 37 -10.06 4.55 -1.21
N LEU A 38 -9.17 3.88 -0.49
CA LEU A 38 -9.00 2.43 -0.44
C LEU A 38 -9.29 1.94 0.98
N ILE A 39 -10.20 0.98 1.13
CA ILE A 39 -10.50 0.33 2.40
C ILE A 39 -10.02 -1.11 2.30
N CYS A 40 -8.97 -1.44 3.04
CA CYS A 40 -8.27 -2.71 2.95
C CYS A 40 -8.46 -3.58 4.21
N ARG A 41 -8.55 -4.89 3.99
CA ARG A 41 -8.74 -5.90 5.04
C ARG A 41 -7.83 -7.09 4.80
N GLU A 42 -7.12 -7.49 5.85
CA GLU A 42 -6.38 -8.74 5.88
C GLU A 42 -7.25 -9.90 6.36
N GLY A 43 -7.31 -10.95 5.54
CA GLY A 43 -7.84 -12.25 5.89
C GLY A 43 -6.70 -13.27 6.04
N THR A 44 -7.02 -14.49 6.46
CA THR A 44 -6.02 -15.52 6.78
C THR A 44 -5.09 -15.87 5.62
N THR A 45 -5.58 -15.82 4.38
CA THR A 45 -4.82 -16.20 3.17
C THR A 45 -4.93 -15.17 2.05
N SER A 46 -5.60 -14.05 2.30
CA SER A 46 -5.93 -13.07 1.27
C SER A 46 -5.95 -11.68 1.84
N TRP A 47 -5.63 -10.72 1.00
CA TRP A 47 -5.77 -9.31 1.30
C TRP A 47 -6.65 -8.67 0.24
N SER A 48 -7.67 -7.94 0.68
CA SER A 48 -8.68 -7.36 -0.21
C SER A 48 -8.87 -5.88 0.07
N CYS A 49 -9.02 -5.08 -0.98
CA CYS A 49 -9.35 -3.67 -0.85
C CYS A 49 -10.56 -3.31 -1.72
N VAL A 50 -11.34 -2.36 -1.22
CA VAL A 50 -12.38 -1.68 -1.99
C VAL A 50 -11.92 -0.26 -2.25
N TYR A 51 -11.93 0.15 -3.51
CA TYR A 51 -11.68 1.51 -3.95
C TYR A 51 -13.02 2.22 -4.20
N ASP A 52 -13.14 3.44 -3.71
CA ASP A 52 -14.20 4.38 -4.08
C ASP A 52 -13.68 5.82 -4.17
N ASN A 53 -14.55 6.73 -4.61
CA ASN A 53 -14.31 8.17 -4.60
C ASN A 53 -15.16 8.80 -3.50
N VAL A 54 -14.53 9.58 -2.64
CA VAL A 54 -15.21 10.29 -1.55
C VAL A 54 -15.64 11.66 -2.06
N SER A 55 -16.90 12.00 -1.82
CA SER A 55 -17.43 13.33 -2.13
C SER A 55 -16.82 14.37 -1.20
N GLU A 56 -16.08 15.32 -1.74
CA GLU A 56 -15.51 16.44 -1.01
C GLU A 56 -16.05 17.78 -1.52
N PRO A 57 -16.25 18.78 -0.65
CA PRO A 57 -16.60 20.12 -1.09
C PRO A 57 -15.53 20.69 -2.05
N GLY A 58 -15.96 21.09 -3.25
CA GLY A 58 -15.08 21.67 -4.24
C GLY A 58 -14.32 20.67 -5.12
N LEU A 59 -14.51 19.36 -4.94
CA LEU A 59 -14.00 18.33 -5.84
C LEU A 59 -15.13 17.70 -6.68
N PRO A 60 -14.84 17.30 -7.93
CA PRO A 60 -15.75 16.46 -8.71
C PRO A 60 -16.07 15.15 -7.99
N ALA A 61 -17.31 14.68 -8.12
CA ALA A 61 -17.67 13.33 -7.70
C ALA A 61 -17.14 12.33 -8.73
N GLY A 62 -16.27 11.40 -8.30
CA GLY A 62 -15.87 10.26 -9.10
C GLY A 62 -16.92 9.14 -9.04
N ASP A 63 -17.03 8.36 -10.11
CA ASP A 63 -17.95 7.23 -10.22
C ASP A 63 -17.22 5.87 -10.32
N THR A 64 -15.89 5.91 -10.22
CA THR A 64 -15.06 4.71 -10.32
C THR A 64 -15.07 3.96 -9.01
N VAL A 65 -15.30 2.65 -9.09
CA VAL A 65 -15.13 1.71 -7.99
C VAL A 65 -14.14 0.63 -8.42
N ALA A 66 -13.38 0.08 -7.48
CA ALA A 66 -12.52 -1.06 -7.78
C ALA A 66 -12.48 -2.06 -6.64
N HIS A 67 -12.18 -3.31 -6.99
CA HIS A 67 -11.95 -4.38 -6.03
C HIS A 67 -10.59 -5.01 -6.28
N PHE A 68 -9.71 -4.93 -5.28
CA PHE A 68 -8.45 -5.64 -5.25
C PHE A 68 -8.62 -6.97 -4.50
N THR A 69 -8.04 -8.04 -5.03
CA THR A 69 -7.82 -9.28 -4.29
C THR A 69 -6.41 -9.80 -4.55
N GLY A 70 -5.67 -10.04 -3.48
CA GLY A 70 -4.29 -10.50 -3.54
C GLY A 70 -3.86 -11.28 -2.31
N ARG A 71 -2.55 -11.46 -2.16
CA ARG A 71 -1.92 -12.14 -1.02
C ARG A 71 -0.62 -11.43 -0.64
N ASN A 72 -0.20 -11.63 0.61
CA ASN A 72 1.11 -11.18 1.07
C ASN A 72 2.22 -11.94 0.30
N VAL A 73 3.16 -11.19 -0.27
CA VAL A 73 4.33 -11.71 -1.01
C VAL A 73 5.65 -11.12 -0.50
N THR A 74 5.62 -10.46 0.66
CA THR A 74 6.74 -9.67 1.21
C THR A 74 8.06 -10.42 1.17
N ASP A 75 8.09 -11.66 1.67
CA ASP A 75 9.33 -12.48 1.77
C ASP A 75 9.94 -12.87 0.41
N SER A 76 9.15 -12.79 -0.65
CA SER A 76 9.55 -13.14 -2.02
C SER A 76 9.65 -11.94 -2.95
N TRP A 77 9.30 -10.76 -2.45
CA TRP A 77 9.25 -9.57 -3.26
C TRP A 77 10.67 -9.02 -3.50
N SER A 78 10.87 -8.42 -4.67
CA SER A 78 12.11 -7.78 -5.05
C SER A 78 11.77 -6.42 -5.62
N CYS A 79 12.43 -5.37 -5.14
CA CYS A 79 12.14 -4.03 -5.60
C CYS A 79 12.47 -3.88 -7.10
N PRO A 80 11.56 -3.35 -7.93
CA PRO A 80 11.87 -3.04 -9.32
C PRO A 80 13.04 -2.05 -9.42
N THR A 81 13.92 -2.23 -10.40
CA THR A 81 15.18 -1.47 -10.49
C THR A 81 15.01 0.03 -10.78
N TRP A 82 13.82 0.43 -11.24
CA TRP A 82 13.50 1.83 -11.55
C TRP A 82 12.77 2.54 -10.41
N PHE A 83 12.43 1.83 -9.32
CA PHE A 83 11.84 2.46 -8.14
C PHE A 83 12.84 3.39 -7.46
N ASP A 84 12.31 4.42 -6.81
CA ASP A 84 13.11 5.22 -5.87
C ASP A 84 13.65 4.32 -4.75
N ALA A 85 14.95 4.42 -4.49
CA ALA A 85 15.61 3.60 -3.47
C ALA A 85 14.97 3.79 -2.08
N THR A 86 14.48 4.99 -1.79
CA THR A 86 13.78 5.31 -0.54
C THR A 86 12.47 4.52 -0.37
N VAL A 87 11.79 4.13 -1.44
CA VAL A 87 10.64 3.22 -1.35
C VAL A 87 11.13 1.83 -0.99
N CYS A 88 12.12 1.32 -1.72
CA CYS A 88 12.66 -0.03 -1.54
C CYS A 88 13.20 -0.29 -0.13
N ASP A 89 13.94 0.67 0.43
CA ASP A 89 14.64 0.52 1.70
C ASP A 89 13.70 0.50 2.92
N ASN A 90 12.44 0.94 2.75
CA ASN A 90 11.48 1.12 3.83
C ASN A 90 10.27 0.18 3.72
N VAL A 91 10.31 -0.83 2.85
CA VAL A 91 9.19 -1.78 2.67
C VAL A 91 8.99 -2.62 3.93
N VAL A 92 7.76 -2.64 4.43
CA VAL A 92 7.35 -3.47 5.57
C VAL A 92 6.33 -4.55 5.20
N ALA A 93 5.59 -4.36 4.10
CA ALA A 93 4.69 -5.38 3.57
C ALA A 93 4.44 -5.18 2.07
N VAL A 94 4.24 -6.27 1.34
CA VAL A 94 3.83 -6.24 -0.07
C VAL A 94 2.70 -7.21 -0.32
N TYR A 95 1.64 -6.71 -0.95
CA TYR A 95 0.49 -7.49 -1.39
C TYR A 95 0.39 -7.48 -2.90
N ARG A 96 0.46 -8.65 -3.53
CA ARG A 96 0.31 -8.78 -4.99
C ARG A 96 -1.03 -9.40 -5.32
N GLY A 97 -1.71 -8.83 -6.30
CA GLY A 97 -3.05 -9.26 -6.68
C GLY A 97 -3.59 -8.57 -7.92
N VAL A 98 -4.89 -8.75 -8.14
CA VAL A 98 -5.60 -8.16 -9.28
C VAL A 98 -6.61 -7.15 -8.76
N SER A 99 -6.61 -5.97 -9.36
CA SER A 99 -7.68 -4.98 -9.19
C SER A 99 -8.59 -4.96 -10.39
N THR A 100 -9.90 -5.01 -10.14
CA THR A 100 -10.94 -4.83 -11.18
C THR A 100 -11.61 -3.48 -10.97
N TYR A 101 -11.41 -2.56 -11.91
CA TYR A 101 -11.98 -1.22 -11.92
C TYR A 101 -13.26 -1.19 -12.77
N THR A 102 -14.27 -0.49 -12.29
CA THR A 102 -15.54 -0.25 -12.99
C THR A 102 -15.90 1.23 -12.87
N ALA A 103 -16.21 1.86 -13.99
CA ALA A 103 -16.76 3.22 -14.05
C ALA A 103 -18.12 3.16 -14.78
N SER A 104 -19.00 4.15 -14.54
CA SER A 104 -20.36 4.11 -15.09
C SER A 104 -20.36 4.03 -16.61
N GLY A 105 -21.13 3.09 -17.16
CA GLY A 105 -21.26 2.89 -18.60
C GLY A 105 -20.08 2.20 -19.29
N ASN A 106 -19.02 1.81 -18.56
CA ASN A 106 -17.84 1.16 -19.11
C ASN A 106 -17.75 -0.32 -18.70
N HIS A 107 -17.09 -1.12 -19.55
CA HIS A 107 -16.74 -2.49 -19.18
C HIS A 107 -15.65 -2.50 -18.09
N PRO A 108 -15.71 -3.45 -17.13
CA PRO A 108 -14.66 -3.57 -16.13
C PRO A 108 -13.28 -3.80 -16.76
N VAL A 109 -12.24 -3.19 -16.17
CA VAL A 109 -10.85 -3.36 -16.59
C VAL A 109 -10.05 -3.91 -15.42
N THR A 110 -9.16 -4.86 -15.70
CA THR A 110 -8.35 -5.52 -14.68
C THR A 110 -6.87 -5.16 -14.80
N PHE A 111 -6.22 -4.89 -13.67
CA PHE A 111 -4.78 -4.64 -13.60
C PHE A 111 -4.12 -5.57 -12.59
N LEU A 112 -2.95 -6.08 -12.94
CA LEU A 112 -2.04 -6.67 -11.97
C LEU A 112 -1.42 -5.52 -11.16
N GLN A 113 -1.55 -5.60 -9.84
CA GLN A 113 -1.06 -4.57 -8.93
C GLN A 113 -0.30 -5.17 -7.76
N GLU A 114 0.63 -4.37 -7.24
CA GLU A 114 1.30 -4.58 -5.97
C GLU A 114 1.01 -3.40 -5.06
N TYR A 115 0.63 -3.69 -3.83
CA TYR A 115 0.35 -2.71 -2.79
C TYR A 115 1.49 -2.84 -1.78
N ILE A 116 2.43 -1.90 -1.87
CA ILE A 116 3.70 -1.92 -1.16
C ILE A 116 3.59 -0.93 -0.02
N VAL A 117 3.52 -1.42 1.21
CA VAL A 117 3.47 -0.57 2.39
C VAL A 117 4.89 -0.29 2.84
N THR A 118 5.23 0.99 2.95
CA THR A 118 6.49 1.47 3.50
C THR A 118 6.27 2.15 4.85
N ASP A 119 7.25 2.08 5.75
CA ASP A 119 7.25 2.81 7.02
C ASP A 119 8.53 3.64 7.15
N VAL A 120 8.39 4.96 7.22
CA VAL A 120 9.52 5.87 7.49
C VAL A 120 9.25 6.59 8.81
N GLY A 121 9.97 6.18 9.86
CA GLY A 121 9.91 6.85 11.16
C GLY A 121 8.55 6.74 11.86
N GLY A 122 7.79 5.66 11.60
CA GLY A 122 6.45 5.43 12.13
C GLY A 122 5.33 6.00 11.26
N GLN A 123 5.65 6.56 10.10
CA GLN A 123 4.68 7.03 9.13
C GLN A 123 4.56 6.03 7.98
N GLU A 124 3.38 5.43 7.86
CA GLU A 124 3.09 4.47 6.81
C GLU A 124 2.62 5.16 5.53
N ILE A 125 3.12 4.69 4.38
CA ILE A 125 2.68 5.10 3.05
C ILE A 125 2.44 3.84 2.23
N LEU A 126 1.31 3.77 1.55
CA LEU A 126 1.02 2.71 0.60
C LEU A 126 1.40 3.17 -0.81
N GLN A 127 2.32 2.46 -1.45
CA GLN A 127 2.61 2.61 -2.88
C GLN A 127 1.73 1.64 -3.65
N GLN A 128 0.73 2.18 -4.36
CA GLN A 128 -0.06 1.38 -5.30
C GLN A 128 0.68 1.29 -6.62
N TYR A 129 1.34 0.16 -6.83
CA TYR A 129 2.10 -0.13 -8.04
C TYR A 129 1.23 -0.85 -9.07
N PHE A 130 0.94 -0.18 -10.19
CA PHE A 130 0.47 -0.82 -11.41
C PHE A 130 1.68 -1.44 -12.09
N VAL A 131 1.76 -2.78 -12.04
CA VAL A 131 2.97 -3.52 -12.40
C VAL A 131 3.44 -3.13 -13.81
N ASP A 132 4.72 -2.79 -13.91
CA ASP A 132 5.42 -2.30 -15.11
C ASP A 132 4.89 -0.99 -15.73
N LEU A 133 4.04 -0.22 -15.02
CA LEU A 133 3.48 1.04 -15.51
C LEU A 133 3.87 2.25 -14.66
N PHE A 134 3.43 2.29 -13.39
CA PHE A 134 3.68 3.40 -12.47
C PHE A 134 3.29 3.00 -11.04
N TYR A 135 3.81 3.71 -10.03
CA TYR A 135 3.29 3.64 -8.67
C TYR A 135 2.86 5.02 -8.16
N CYS A 136 1.83 5.04 -7.32
CA CYS A 136 1.30 6.26 -6.70
C CYS A 136 1.29 6.11 -5.18
N PRO A 137 1.65 7.15 -4.41
CA PRO A 137 1.57 7.13 -2.96
C PRO A 137 0.13 7.33 -2.46
N TRP A 138 -0.17 6.68 -1.35
CA TRP A 138 -1.43 6.73 -0.60
C TRP A 138 -1.13 6.87 0.89
N PHE A 139 -1.98 7.60 1.59
CA PHE A 139 -1.74 8.07 2.96
C PHE A 139 -2.84 7.59 3.92
N ARG A 140 -2.57 7.59 5.22
CA ARG A 140 -3.53 7.08 6.22
C ARG A 140 -4.69 8.04 6.47
N THR A 141 -4.50 9.33 6.18
CA THR A 141 -5.55 10.35 6.31
C THR A 141 -5.66 11.21 5.06
N TRP A 142 -6.81 11.86 4.89
CA TRP A 142 -7.01 12.80 3.79
C TRP A 142 -6.13 14.06 3.94
N GLU A 143 -5.92 14.53 5.17
CA GLU A 143 -5.05 15.66 5.47
C GLU A 143 -3.60 15.40 5.06
N GLU A 144 -3.09 14.19 5.31
CA GLU A 144 -1.78 13.76 4.83
C GLU A 144 -1.73 13.76 3.29
N ALA A 145 -2.75 13.22 2.63
CA ALA A 145 -2.84 13.17 1.17
C ALA A 145 -2.90 14.57 0.52
N LEU A 146 -3.44 15.56 1.22
CA LEU A 146 -3.44 16.96 0.79
C LEU A 146 -2.09 17.66 0.99
N ALA A 147 -1.34 17.28 2.03
CA ALA A 147 -0.08 17.92 2.39
C ALA A 147 1.15 17.33 1.70
N ALA A 148 1.06 16.08 1.22
CA ALA A 148 2.18 15.35 0.63
C ALA A 148 2.40 15.62 -0.86
N ASP A 149 3.55 15.18 -1.38
CA ASP A 149 3.78 15.02 -2.81
C ASP A 149 3.03 13.77 -3.30
N TYR A 150 1.88 13.97 -3.94
CA TYR A 150 0.97 12.91 -4.42
C TYR A 150 1.27 12.46 -5.86
N ASN A 151 2.40 12.89 -6.44
CA ASN A 151 2.79 12.52 -7.79
C ASN A 151 3.04 11.01 -7.91
N CYS A 152 2.52 10.42 -8.99
CA CYS A 152 2.87 9.06 -9.35
C CYS A 152 4.21 9.04 -10.10
N THR A 153 5.04 8.03 -9.82
CA THR A 153 6.28 7.78 -10.54
C THR A 153 6.04 6.75 -11.63
N PHE A 154 6.37 7.10 -12.87
CA PHE A 154 6.16 6.26 -14.05
C PHE A 154 7.40 5.44 -14.37
N ALA A 155 7.18 4.21 -14.82
CA ALA A 155 8.25 3.38 -15.37
C ALA A 155 8.89 4.09 -16.58
N PRO A 156 10.21 3.96 -16.78
CA PRO A 156 10.94 4.60 -17.88
C PRO A 156 10.59 4.02 -19.26
#